data_AF-A0A8S3VFB8-F1
#
_entry.id   AF-A0A8S3VFB8-F1
#
_cell.length_a   1.000
_cell.length_b   1.000
_cell.length_c   1.000
_cell.angle_alpha   90.00
_cell.angle_beta   90.00
_cell.angle_gamma   90.00
#
_symmetry.space_group_name_H-M   'P 1'
#
loop_
_entity.id
_entity.type
_entity.pdbx_description
1 polymer ?
#
loop_
_entity_poly.entity_id
_entity_poly.type
_entity_poly.pdbx_seq_one_letter_code
_entity_poly.pdbx_strand_id
1 'polypeptide(L)'
;MKYRVEKCFKILGFTKDDKIKRHHYLGDGSSYVVPEKDDESAAIALSALINALYETNMVAIVRKVYSAASGPKLGCLIPHIKTEYECLIYVELPFREDIRQFTFGSLPITEDSKANVKNAPSADQLKAVDDLITDMDLSQTGDDEEDKVEALKPKFVFNPHFQRLYQCLQHRALNPDDQLPELSPLIANYLKPPQEIITKCEPEVEKIQKLFKLEEVKRKEDRTGRSYLKMGWDEAEGGPVKKQKLDDDLEGGMEDITKAEVTEVSCHGNTDQLIMLTVVWRMPLSNT
;
A
#
# COMPACT_ATOMS: atom_id res chain seq x y z
N MET A 1 -21.55 -7.78 27.90
CA MET A 1 -20.47 -7.51 28.89
C MET A 1 -19.18 -7.28 28.11
N LYS A 2 -18.46 -6.17 28.32
CA LYS A 2 -17.20 -5.90 27.58
C LYS A 2 -16.04 -6.69 28.23
N TYR A 3 -15.19 -7.30 27.41
CA TYR A 3 -13.99 -8.00 27.86
C TYR A 3 -12.99 -7.00 28.47
N ARG A 4 -12.46 -7.30 29.65
CA ARG A 4 -11.50 -6.44 30.38
C ARG A 4 -10.09 -7.02 30.25
N VAL A 5 -9.11 -6.15 29.97
CA VAL A 5 -7.71 -6.55 29.81
C VAL A 5 -6.77 -5.60 30.54
N GLU A 6 -5.66 -6.17 31.00
CA GLU A 6 -4.54 -5.43 31.60
C GLU A 6 -3.35 -5.43 30.63
N LYS A 7 -2.52 -4.39 30.71
CA LYS A 7 -1.29 -4.27 29.91
C LYS A 7 -0.38 -5.46 30.20
N CYS A 8 0.01 -6.19 29.15
CA CYS A 8 0.87 -7.35 29.30
C CYS A 8 1.68 -7.64 28.04
N PHE A 9 2.86 -8.21 28.24
CA PHE A 9 3.69 -8.79 27.19
C PHE A 9 4.16 -10.16 27.66
N LYS A 10 3.41 -11.20 27.32
CA LYS A 10 3.60 -12.56 27.87
C LYS A 10 3.85 -13.56 26.77
N ILE A 11 4.88 -14.39 26.92
CA ILE A 11 5.15 -15.52 26.03
C ILE A 11 4.11 -16.62 26.33
N LEU A 12 3.44 -17.09 25.28
CA LEU A 12 2.49 -18.20 25.33
C LEU A 12 3.17 -19.53 25.04
N GLY A 13 4.17 -19.53 24.16
CA GLY A 13 4.92 -20.73 23.79
C GLY A 13 5.94 -20.46 22.71
N PHE A 14 6.64 -21.51 22.30
CA PHE A 14 7.67 -21.47 21.27
C PHE A 14 7.30 -22.38 20.09
N THR A 15 7.66 -21.96 18.89
CA THR A 15 7.46 -22.74 17.66
C THR A 15 8.69 -22.60 16.76
N LYS A 16 8.87 -23.51 15.81
CA LYS A 16 9.88 -23.34 14.75
C LYS A 16 9.50 -22.20 13.83
N ASP A 17 10.50 -21.49 13.31
CA ASP A 17 10.32 -20.38 12.36
C ASP A 17 9.52 -20.82 11.12
N ASP A 18 9.80 -22.01 10.59
CA ASP A 18 9.13 -22.58 9.42
C ASP A 18 7.60 -22.64 9.50
N LYS A 19 7.04 -22.72 10.72
CA LYS A 19 5.59 -22.79 10.92
C LYS A 19 4.91 -21.43 10.77
N ILE A 20 5.65 -20.33 10.94
CA ILE A 20 5.12 -18.98 10.79
C ILE A 20 5.45 -18.49 9.39
N LYS A 21 4.43 -18.42 8.53
CA LYS A 21 4.61 -17.94 7.16
C LYS A 21 4.53 -16.42 7.09
N ARG A 22 5.41 -15.80 6.30
CA ARG A 22 5.45 -14.35 6.10
C ARG A 22 4.13 -13.75 5.61
N HIS A 23 3.35 -14.50 4.82
CA HIS A 23 2.03 -14.06 4.35
C HIS A 23 0.95 -14.04 5.45
N HIS A 24 1.24 -14.58 6.64
CA HIS A 24 0.39 -14.44 7.81
C HIS A 24 0.76 -13.23 8.68
N TYR A 25 1.72 -12.39 8.30
CA TYR A 25 2.02 -11.20 9.09
C TYR A 25 0.89 -10.17 8.97
N LEU A 26 0.47 -9.64 10.12
CA LEU A 26 -0.52 -8.58 10.24
C LEU A 26 0.07 -7.35 10.93
N GLY A 27 -0.74 -6.28 10.95
CA GLY A 27 -0.47 -5.03 11.66
C GLY A 27 0.19 -3.97 10.78
N ASP A 28 0.09 -2.72 11.22
CA ASP A 28 0.59 -1.54 10.50
C ASP A 28 2.10 -1.32 10.68
N GLY A 29 2.82 -2.32 11.20
CA GLY A 29 4.27 -2.24 11.38
C GLY A 29 4.85 -3.37 12.22
N SER A 30 6.19 -3.39 12.26
CA SER A 30 6.97 -4.22 13.18
C SER A 30 7.44 -3.39 14.36
N SER A 31 7.53 -4.00 15.55
CA SER A 31 8.09 -3.33 16.73
C SER A 31 9.38 -4.02 17.13
N TYR A 32 10.40 -3.24 17.49
CA TYR A 32 11.62 -3.78 18.09
C TYR A 32 11.43 -3.88 19.60
N VAL A 33 11.75 -5.04 20.15
CA VAL A 33 11.77 -5.30 21.58
C VAL A 33 13.23 -5.34 22.03
N VAL A 34 13.56 -4.41 22.92
CA VAL A 34 14.89 -4.16 23.46
C VAL A 34 14.79 -4.15 25.00
N PRO A 35 15.89 -4.39 25.72
CA PRO A 35 15.87 -4.35 27.18
C PRO A 35 15.60 -2.92 27.67
N GLU A 36 15.15 -2.81 28.93
CA GLU A 36 14.97 -1.50 29.56
C GLU A 36 16.31 -0.77 29.67
N LYS A 37 16.27 0.54 29.46
CA LYS A 37 17.47 1.37 29.52
C LYS A 37 18.02 1.33 30.95
N ASP A 38 19.33 1.10 31.07
CA ASP A 38 20.07 1.06 32.33
C ASP A 38 19.79 -0.18 33.22
N ASP A 39 19.10 -1.22 32.72
CA ASP A 39 18.96 -2.53 33.38
C ASP A 39 19.84 -3.59 32.71
N GLU A 40 21.04 -3.79 33.26
CA GLU A 40 22.00 -4.81 32.80
C GLU A 40 21.47 -6.24 32.99
N SER A 41 20.73 -6.50 34.06
CA SER A 41 20.21 -7.84 34.33
C SER A 41 19.16 -8.24 33.30
N ALA A 42 18.28 -7.31 32.92
CA ALA A 42 17.31 -7.53 31.85
C ALA A 42 17.99 -7.69 30.48
N ALA A 43 19.06 -6.91 30.21
CA ALA A 43 19.82 -7.01 28.98
C ALA A 43 20.47 -8.40 28.80
N ILE A 44 21.12 -8.91 29.85
CA ILE A 44 21.72 -10.26 29.82
C ILE A 44 20.65 -11.33 29.63
N ALA A 45 19.54 -11.24 30.34
CA ALA A 45 18.45 -12.22 30.22
C ALA A 45 17.81 -12.24 28.82
N LEU A 46 17.62 -11.07 28.21
CA LEU A 46 17.05 -10.95 26.88
C LEU A 46 18.03 -11.40 25.80
N SER A 47 19.32 -11.08 25.92
CA SER A 47 20.35 -11.59 25.00
C SER A 47 20.47 -13.11 25.06
N ALA A 48 20.43 -13.71 26.26
CA ALA A 48 20.41 -15.17 26.40
C ALA A 48 19.19 -15.80 25.70
N LEU A 49 18.01 -15.18 25.79
CA LEU A 49 16.81 -15.64 25.09
C LEU A 49 16.94 -15.50 23.57
N ILE A 50 17.46 -14.38 23.07
CA ILE A 50 17.67 -14.16 21.63
C ILE A 50 18.61 -15.22 21.05
N ASN A 51 19.75 -15.43 21.70
CA ASN A 51 20.74 -16.40 21.26
C ASN A 51 20.16 -17.83 21.27
N ALA A 52 19.43 -18.22 22.32
CA ALA A 52 18.77 -19.52 22.37
C ALA A 52 17.73 -19.71 21.25
N LEU A 53 16.92 -18.69 20.96
CA LEU A 53 15.95 -18.74 19.86
C LEU A 53 16.63 -18.85 18.49
N TYR A 54 17.73 -18.11 18.31
CA TYR A 54 18.52 -18.09 17.09
C TYR A 54 19.19 -19.45 16.84
N GLU A 55 19.89 -20.01 17.83
CA GLU A 55 20.57 -21.31 17.73
C GLU A 55 19.60 -22.47 17.48
N THR A 56 18.39 -22.40 18.04
CA THR A 56 17.39 -23.47 17.90
C THR A 56 16.44 -23.29 16.72
N ASN A 57 16.61 -22.22 15.93
CA ASN A 57 15.70 -21.83 14.84
C ASN A 57 14.22 -21.81 15.29
N MET A 58 13.99 -21.18 16.45
CA MET A 58 12.67 -21.04 17.06
C MET A 58 12.27 -19.57 17.20
N VAL A 59 10.96 -19.35 17.26
CA VAL A 59 10.30 -18.07 17.46
C VAL A 59 9.32 -18.18 18.62
N ALA A 60 9.17 -17.10 19.38
CA ALA A 60 8.28 -17.09 20.54
C ALA A 60 6.92 -16.49 20.17
N ILE A 61 5.83 -17.17 20.50
CA ILE A 61 4.46 -16.66 20.35
C ILE A 61 4.12 -15.86 21.60
N VAL A 62 3.66 -14.64 21.42
CA VAL A 62 3.38 -13.69 22.51
C VAL A 62 1.97 -13.14 22.45
N ARG A 63 1.42 -12.91 23.64
CA ARG A 63 0.24 -12.09 23.85
C ARG A 63 0.68 -10.67 24.22
N LYS A 64 0.33 -9.70 23.39
CA LYS A 64 0.58 -8.27 23.60
C LYS A 64 -0.72 -7.54 23.89
N VAL A 65 -0.78 -6.82 24.99
CA VAL A 65 -1.82 -5.83 25.29
C VAL A 65 -1.10 -4.52 25.58
N TYR A 66 -1.32 -3.49 24.75
CA TYR A 66 -0.60 -2.22 24.87
C TYR A 66 -1.12 -1.37 26.03
N SER A 67 -2.44 -1.27 26.15
CA SER A 67 -3.16 -0.55 27.21
C SER A 67 -4.49 -1.24 27.53
N ALA A 68 -5.13 -0.87 28.64
CA ALA A 68 -6.45 -1.39 29.02
C ALA A 68 -7.56 -1.04 28.02
N ALA A 69 -7.34 -0.04 27.15
CA ALA A 69 -8.25 0.33 26.07
C ALA A 69 -8.02 -0.48 24.79
N SER A 70 -6.81 -1.02 24.59
CA SER A 70 -6.47 -1.84 23.42
C SER A 70 -6.87 -3.30 23.62
N GLY A 71 -7.42 -3.94 22.59
CA GLY A 71 -7.65 -5.38 22.59
C GLY A 71 -6.34 -6.18 22.67
N PRO A 72 -6.37 -7.42 23.16
CA PRO A 72 -5.21 -8.30 23.12
C PRO A 72 -4.87 -8.68 21.68
N LYS A 73 -3.60 -8.58 21.33
CA LYS A 73 -3.03 -8.97 20.05
C LYS A 73 -2.16 -10.20 20.23
N LEU A 74 -2.23 -11.10 19.26
CA LEU A 74 -1.32 -12.23 19.14
C LEU A 74 -0.15 -11.79 18.26
N GLY A 75 1.07 -12.21 18.57
CA GLY A 75 2.22 -11.93 17.72
C GLY A 75 3.31 -12.97 17.88
N CYS A 76 4.31 -12.88 17.01
CA CYS A 76 5.56 -13.62 17.15
C CYS A 76 6.71 -12.67 17.47
N LEU A 77 7.72 -13.21 18.16
CA LEU A 77 9.02 -12.61 18.38
C LEU A 77 10.05 -13.40 17.58
N ILE A 78 10.70 -12.70 16.66
CA ILE A 78 11.72 -13.25 15.76
C ILE A 78 13.09 -12.73 16.23
N PRO A 79 14.07 -13.61 16.51
CA PRO A 79 15.42 -13.18 16.88
C PRO A 79 16.11 -12.46 15.72
N HIS A 80 16.68 -11.29 16.00
CA HIS A 80 17.44 -10.52 15.03
C HIS A 80 18.77 -10.05 15.64
N ILE A 81 19.86 -10.63 15.15
CA ILE A 81 21.22 -10.38 15.61
C ILE A 81 21.96 -9.59 14.53
N LYS A 82 22.53 -8.44 14.90
CA LYS A 82 23.42 -7.61 14.09
C LYS A 82 24.69 -7.32 14.85
N THR A 83 25.74 -6.88 14.14
CA THR A 83 27.04 -6.54 14.73
C THR A 83 26.95 -5.49 15.83
N GLU A 84 26.02 -4.54 15.72
CA GLU A 84 25.87 -3.43 16.67
C GLU A 84 24.87 -3.73 17.80
N TYR A 85 23.87 -4.58 17.56
CA TYR A 85 22.81 -4.83 18.52
C TYR A 85 22.10 -6.17 18.27
N GLU A 86 21.49 -6.66 19.34
CA GLU A 86 20.58 -7.81 19.32
C GLU A 86 19.18 -7.35 19.75
N CYS A 87 18.15 -7.78 19.03
CA CYS A 87 16.78 -7.47 19.41
C CYS A 87 15.80 -8.58 18.99
N LEU A 88 14.59 -8.52 19.55
CA LEU A 88 13.46 -9.34 19.09
C LEU A 88 12.53 -8.47 18.26
N ILE A 89 12.20 -8.93 17.06
CA ILE A 89 11.23 -8.26 16.18
C ILE A 89 9.85 -8.83 16.51
N TYR A 90 8.96 -7.97 17.00
CA TYR A 90 7.54 -8.28 17.17
C TYR A 90 6.77 -8.03 15.88
N VAL A 91 6.05 -9.06 15.44
CA VAL A 91 5.10 -8.99 14.33
C VAL A 91 3.75 -9.55 14.79
N GLU A 92 2.66 -8.88 14.43
CA GLU A 92 1.30 -9.33 14.79
C GLU A 92 0.88 -10.52 13.92
N LEU A 93 0.17 -11.47 14.53
CA LEU A 93 -0.32 -12.69 13.87
C LEU A 93 -1.84 -12.69 13.84
N PRO A 94 -2.46 -13.30 12.81
CA PRO A 94 -3.89 -13.41 12.66
C PRO A 94 -4.48 -14.28 13.74
N PHE A 95 -5.67 -13.88 14.19
CA PHE A 95 -6.59 -14.81 14.81
C PHE A 95 -7.29 -15.66 13.75
N ARG A 96 -8.04 -16.66 14.21
CA ARG A 96 -8.76 -17.57 13.30
C ARG A 96 -9.76 -16.82 12.42
N GLU A 97 -10.34 -15.75 12.95
CA GLU A 97 -11.33 -14.90 12.31
C GLU A 97 -10.73 -14.03 11.20
N ASP A 98 -9.44 -13.74 11.25
CA ASP A 98 -8.75 -12.90 10.26
C ASP A 98 -8.38 -13.68 8.98
N ILE A 99 -8.33 -15.02 9.06
CA ILE A 99 -7.92 -15.87 7.96
C ILE A 99 -9.07 -16.03 6.96
N ARG A 100 -8.86 -15.52 5.74
CA ARG A 100 -9.81 -15.66 4.63
C ARG A 100 -9.43 -16.87 3.76
N GLN A 101 -10.31 -17.86 3.74
CA GLN A 101 -10.11 -19.07 2.94
C GLN A 101 -10.75 -18.88 1.56
N PHE A 102 -9.93 -18.51 0.58
CA PHE A 102 -10.33 -18.47 -0.83
C PHE A 102 -9.80 -19.69 -1.56
N THR A 103 -10.65 -20.33 -2.36
CA THR A 103 -10.26 -21.43 -3.23
C THR A 103 -9.98 -20.90 -4.63
N PHE A 104 -8.76 -21.10 -5.11
CA PHE A 104 -8.36 -20.76 -6.48
C PHE A 104 -8.17 -22.03 -7.31
N GLY A 105 -8.40 -21.94 -8.62
CA GLY A 105 -8.08 -23.03 -9.54
C GLY A 105 -6.56 -23.24 -9.59
N SER A 106 -6.10 -24.49 -9.48
CA SER A 106 -4.67 -24.81 -9.51
C SER A 106 -4.07 -24.46 -10.87
N LEU A 107 -2.87 -23.87 -10.86
CA LEU A 107 -2.09 -23.62 -12.06
C LEU A 107 -1.36 -24.91 -12.49
N PRO A 108 -1.05 -25.08 -13.79
CA PRO A 108 -0.24 -26.20 -14.27
C PRO A 108 1.24 -25.97 -13.90
N ILE A 109 1.66 -26.42 -12.71
CA ILE A 109 3.03 -26.21 -12.18
C ILE A 109 4.01 -27.25 -12.73
N THR A 110 3.55 -28.50 -12.94
CA THR A 110 4.36 -29.60 -13.47
C THR A 110 3.70 -30.20 -14.71
N GLU A 111 4.50 -30.82 -15.58
CA GLU A 111 4.03 -31.48 -16.81
C GLU A 111 2.94 -32.54 -16.54
N ASP A 112 2.98 -33.15 -15.35
CA ASP A 112 2.00 -34.16 -14.90
C ASP A 112 0.71 -33.56 -14.30
N SER A 113 0.64 -32.23 -14.13
CA SER A 113 -0.52 -31.58 -13.53
C SER A 113 -1.72 -31.60 -14.48
N LYS A 114 -2.75 -32.37 -14.11
CA LYS A 114 -4.02 -32.46 -14.86
C LYS A 114 -4.88 -31.19 -14.77
N ALA A 115 -4.48 -30.20 -13.96
CA ALA A 115 -5.24 -28.98 -13.74
C ALA A 115 -4.86 -27.89 -14.76
N ASN A 116 -5.86 -27.28 -15.41
CA ASN A 116 -5.70 -26.12 -16.30
C ASN A 116 -4.68 -26.29 -17.45
N VAL A 117 -4.64 -27.48 -18.07
CA VAL A 117 -3.79 -27.81 -19.23
C VAL A 117 -3.85 -26.77 -20.37
N LYS A 118 -4.98 -26.07 -20.52
CA LYS A 118 -5.17 -25.01 -21.51
C LYS A 118 -4.19 -23.83 -21.36
N ASN A 119 -3.70 -23.60 -20.14
CA ASN A 119 -2.82 -22.50 -19.80
C ASN A 119 -1.39 -22.99 -19.49
N ALA A 120 -1.05 -24.22 -19.85
CA ALA A 120 0.30 -24.74 -19.68
C ALA A 120 1.26 -23.99 -20.62
N PRO A 121 2.38 -23.44 -20.11
CA PRO A 121 3.33 -22.70 -20.93
C PRO A 121 4.10 -23.65 -21.86
N SER A 122 4.48 -23.16 -23.05
CA SER A 122 5.39 -23.89 -23.92
C SER A 122 6.84 -23.79 -23.43
N ALA A 123 7.72 -24.69 -23.89
CA ALA A 123 9.15 -24.62 -23.58
C ALA A 123 9.78 -23.29 -24.03
N ASP A 124 9.36 -22.76 -25.18
CA ASP A 124 9.84 -21.46 -25.68
C ASP A 124 9.36 -20.30 -24.80
N GLN A 125 8.15 -20.39 -24.24
CA GLN A 125 7.61 -19.39 -23.31
C GLN A 125 8.34 -19.42 -21.97
N LEU A 126 8.67 -20.61 -21.46
CA LEU A 126 9.47 -20.74 -20.23
C LEU A 126 10.85 -20.14 -20.41
N LYS A 127 11.54 -20.50 -21.51
CA LYS A 127 12.86 -19.97 -21.81
C LYS A 127 12.88 -18.45 -21.95
N ALA A 128 11.90 -17.88 -22.66
CA ALA A 128 11.81 -16.42 -22.81
C ALA A 128 11.59 -15.70 -21.48
N VAL A 129 10.91 -16.32 -20.51
CA VAL A 129 10.73 -15.76 -19.17
C VAL A 129 11.99 -15.95 -18.32
N ASP A 130 12.70 -17.08 -18.45
CA ASP A 130 13.96 -17.33 -17.76
C ASP A 130 15.05 -16.34 -18.19
N ASP A 131 15.17 -16.11 -19.50
CA ASP A 131 16.09 -15.11 -20.07
C ASP A 131 15.71 -13.70 -19.52
N LEU A 132 14.42 -13.36 -19.43
CA LEU A 132 13.95 -12.08 -18.92
C LEU A 132 14.25 -11.91 -17.42
N ILE A 133 14.09 -12.95 -16.62
CA ILE A 133 14.43 -12.92 -15.19
C ILE A 133 15.93 -12.65 -15.01
N THR A 134 16.76 -13.24 -15.88
CA THR A 134 18.22 -13.06 -15.86
C THR A 134 18.61 -11.63 -16.21
N ASP A 135 18.00 -11.05 -17.25
CA ASP A 135 18.32 -9.69 -17.69
C ASP A 135 17.72 -8.60 -16.79
N MET A 136 16.58 -8.85 -16.13
CA MET A 136 15.94 -7.93 -15.17
C MET A 136 16.38 -8.14 -13.70
N ASP A 137 17.50 -8.83 -13.45
CA ASP A 137 17.96 -9.01 -12.07
C ASP A 137 18.40 -7.67 -11.45
N LEU A 138 17.76 -7.31 -10.33
CA LEU A 138 18.04 -6.09 -9.56
C LEU A 138 18.93 -6.36 -8.34
N SER A 139 19.28 -7.62 -8.10
CA SER A 139 19.98 -8.04 -6.88
C SER A 139 21.47 -7.73 -6.88
N GLN A 140 22.14 -7.69 -8.05
CA GLN A 140 23.59 -7.56 -8.15
C GLN A 140 24.02 -6.66 -9.32
N THR A 141 24.76 -5.59 -9.02
CA THR A 141 25.61 -4.88 -9.98
C THR A 141 27.05 -4.93 -9.49
N GLY A 142 27.90 -5.73 -10.15
CA GLY A 142 29.33 -5.91 -9.83
C GLY A 142 29.83 -7.31 -10.23
N ASP A 143 31.06 -7.41 -10.73
CA ASP A 143 31.66 -8.68 -11.20
C ASP A 143 32.22 -9.55 -10.04
N ASP A 144 32.52 -8.95 -8.88
CA ASP A 144 33.13 -9.61 -7.72
C ASP A 144 32.15 -9.76 -6.54
N GLU A 145 32.27 -10.85 -5.77
CA GLU A 145 31.33 -11.17 -4.67
C GLU A 145 31.34 -10.18 -3.50
N GLU A 146 32.43 -9.44 -3.30
CA GLU A 146 32.56 -8.43 -2.23
C GLU A 146 31.96 -7.07 -2.61
N ASP A 147 31.76 -6.79 -3.91
CA ASP A 147 31.25 -5.51 -4.44
C ASP A 147 29.81 -5.62 -4.99
N LYS A 148 29.09 -6.70 -4.64
CA LYS A 148 27.68 -6.89 -5.03
C LYS A 148 26.79 -5.83 -4.38
N VAL A 149 26.52 -4.76 -5.10
CA VAL A 149 25.59 -3.70 -4.68
C VAL A 149 24.21 -3.94 -5.32
N GLU A 150 23.15 -3.82 -4.52
CA GLU A 150 21.76 -3.86 -5.01
C GLU A 150 21.53 -2.70 -6.00
N ALA A 151 21.11 -3.03 -7.23
CA ALA A 151 21.00 -2.11 -8.36
C ALA A 151 19.94 -1.01 -8.11
N LEU A 152 18.86 -1.39 -7.42
CA LEU A 152 17.82 -0.48 -6.98
C LEU A 152 17.58 -0.70 -5.50
N LYS A 153 17.65 0.36 -4.69
CA LYS A 153 17.49 0.26 -3.23
C LYS A 153 16.21 0.97 -2.75
N PRO A 154 15.01 0.36 -2.91
CA PRO A 154 13.75 0.99 -2.50
C PRO A 154 13.74 1.45 -1.04
N LYS A 155 14.49 0.76 -0.16
CA LYS A 155 14.60 1.09 1.26
C LYS A 155 15.16 2.49 1.53
N PHE A 156 15.99 3.02 0.63
CA PHE A 156 16.57 4.37 0.76
C PHE A 156 15.82 5.41 -0.07
N VAL A 157 14.73 5.03 -0.75
CA VAL A 157 13.91 5.95 -1.54
C VAL A 157 12.84 6.56 -0.63
N PHE A 158 12.79 7.89 -0.59
CA PHE A 158 11.76 8.62 0.12
C PHE A 158 10.39 8.47 -0.58
N ASN A 159 9.31 8.57 0.19
CA ASN A 159 7.97 8.50 -0.38
C ASN A 159 7.75 9.67 -1.38
N PRO A 160 7.50 9.37 -2.68
CA PRO A 160 7.37 10.38 -3.73
C PRO A 160 6.14 11.28 -3.54
N HIS A 161 5.12 10.82 -2.80
CA HIS A 161 3.91 11.60 -2.54
C HIS A 161 4.21 12.88 -1.78
N PHE A 162 5.06 12.81 -0.74
CA PHE A 162 5.44 14.00 0.03
C PHE A 162 6.27 14.96 -0.81
N GLN A 163 7.21 14.44 -1.61
CA GLN A 163 8.02 15.26 -2.51
C GLN A 163 7.17 16.00 -3.54
N ARG A 164 6.19 15.30 -4.13
CA ARG A 164 5.23 15.91 -5.05
C ARG A 164 4.35 16.95 -4.37
N LEU A 165 3.85 16.66 -3.17
CA LEU A 165 3.06 17.60 -2.38
C LEU A 165 3.84 18.89 -2.10
N TYR A 166 5.09 18.78 -1.63
CA TYR A 166 5.93 19.95 -1.35
C TYR A 166 6.26 20.75 -2.61
N GLN A 167 6.49 20.07 -3.74
CA GLN A 167 6.66 20.74 -5.03
C GLN A 167 5.42 21.59 -5.39
N CYS A 168 4.22 21.03 -5.26
CA CYS A 168 2.98 21.74 -5.55
C CYS A 168 2.71 22.88 -4.56
N LEU A 169 2.96 22.65 -3.27
CA LEU A 169 2.80 23.68 -2.23
C LEU A 169 3.75 24.85 -2.45
N GLN A 170 5.03 24.58 -2.69
CA GLN A 170 6.02 25.61 -2.99
C GLN A 170 5.62 26.41 -4.23
N HIS A 171 5.16 25.74 -5.28
CA HIS A 171 4.74 26.42 -6.51
C HIS A 171 3.52 27.31 -6.29
N ARG A 172 2.48 26.82 -5.60
CA ARG A 172 1.28 27.62 -5.29
C ARG A 172 1.56 28.76 -4.32
N ALA A 173 2.50 28.60 -3.39
CA ALA A 173 2.88 29.65 -2.46
C ALA A 173 3.61 30.81 -3.15
N LEU A 174 4.42 30.52 -4.17
CA LEU A 174 5.15 31.51 -4.95
C LEU A 174 4.33 32.08 -6.11
N ASN A 175 3.50 31.24 -6.73
CA ASN A 175 2.66 31.56 -7.89
C ASN A 175 1.20 31.14 -7.59
N PRO A 176 0.40 32.01 -6.96
CA PRO A 176 -0.97 31.67 -6.54
C PRO A 176 -1.91 31.30 -7.69
N ASP A 177 -1.82 32.03 -8.80
CA ASP A 177 -2.76 31.93 -9.93
C ASP A 177 -2.34 30.89 -10.99
N ASP A 178 -1.10 30.40 -10.95
CA ASP A 178 -0.60 29.45 -11.93
C ASP A 178 -1.21 28.05 -11.76
N GLN A 179 -1.22 27.27 -12.83
CA GLN A 179 -1.60 25.86 -12.78
C GLN A 179 -0.59 25.05 -11.94
N LEU A 180 -1.00 23.85 -11.53
CA LEU A 180 -0.10 22.96 -10.81
C LEU A 180 1.09 22.59 -11.71
N PRO A 181 2.32 22.61 -11.18
CA PRO A 181 3.50 22.31 -11.98
C PRO A 181 3.47 20.85 -12.42
N GLU A 182 4.10 20.51 -13.54
CA GLU A 182 4.28 19.12 -13.94
C GLU A 182 5.14 18.34 -12.94
N LEU A 183 5.09 17.01 -13.01
CA LEU A 183 5.89 16.15 -12.13
C LEU A 183 7.38 16.41 -12.39
N SER A 184 8.11 16.78 -11.34
CA SER A 184 9.56 16.99 -11.45
C SER A 184 10.24 15.72 -11.98
N PRO A 185 11.13 15.83 -12.99
CA PRO A 185 11.82 14.68 -13.55
C PRO A 185 12.67 13.95 -12.50
N LEU A 186 13.19 14.66 -11.50
CA LEU A 186 13.94 14.07 -10.38
C LEU A 186 13.07 13.11 -9.56
N ILE A 187 11.82 13.48 -9.28
CA ILE A 187 10.87 12.63 -8.54
C ILE A 187 10.45 11.45 -9.42
N ALA A 188 10.24 11.69 -10.71
CA ALA A 188 9.88 10.64 -11.67
C ALA A 188 10.97 9.58 -11.81
N ASN A 189 12.25 9.97 -11.73
CA ASN A 189 13.39 9.06 -11.82
C ASN A 189 13.45 8.06 -10.65
N TYR A 190 12.95 8.41 -9.46
CA TYR A 190 12.88 7.47 -8.33
C TYR A 190 11.98 6.27 -8.55
N LEU A 191 10.99 6.41 -9.44
CA LEU A 191 9.98 5.38 -9.70
C LEU A 191 10.36 4.48 -10.87
N LYS A 192 11.43 4.81 -11.59
CA LYS A 192 11.87 4.07 -12.77
C LYS A 192 13.08 3.21 -12.40
N PRO A 193 13.17 1.96 -12.92
CA PRO A 193 14.38 1.17 -12.79
C PRO A 193 15.54 1.82 -13.55
N PRO A 194 16.80 1.43 -13.25
CA PRO A 194 17.97 1.91 -13.97
C PRO A 194 17.85 1.71 -15.48
N GLN A 195 18.23 2.72 -16.27
CA GLN A 195 18.09 2.69 -17.72
C GLN A 195 18.89 1.54 -18.36
N GLU A 196 20.05 1.19 -17.80
CA GLU A 196 20.89 0.10 -18.27
C GLU A 196 20.19 -1.27 -18.22
N ILE A 197 19.32 -1.48 -17.24
CA ILE A 197 18.55 -2.72 -17.11
C ILE A 197 17.40 -2.72 -18.11
N ILE A 198 16.74 -1.58 -18.30
CA ILE A 198 15.67 -1.43 -19.29
C ILE A 198 16.21 -1.75 -20.70
N THR A 199 17.33 -1.17 -21.10
CA THR A 199 17.91 -1.39 -22.43
C THR A 199 18.39 -2.82 -22.65
N LYS A 200 18.87 -3.50 -21.61
CA LYS A 200 19.19 -4.94 -21.67
C LYS A 200 17.95 -5.79 -21.91
N CYS A 201 16.82 -5.44 -21.30
CA CYS A 201 15.59 -6.23 -21.33
C CYS A 201 14.67 -5.94 -22.52
N GLU A 202 14.86 -4.83 -23.24
CA GLU A 202 14.08 -4.52 -24.46
C GLU A 202 13.94 -5.70 -25.45
N PRO A 203 15.02 -6.39 -25.88
CA PRO A 203 14.92 -7.51 -26.82
C PRO A 203 14.13 -8.70 -26.25
N GLU A 204 14.25 -8.96 -24.95
CA GLU A 204 13.56 -10.02 -24.22
C GLU A 204 12.05 -9.79 -24.20
N VAL A 205 11.66 -8.55 -23.86
CA VAL A 205 10.26 -8.12 -23.81
C VAL A 205 9.60 -8.21 -25.18
N GLU A 206 10.31 -7.88 -26.25
CA GLU A 206 9.81 -8.07 -27.62
C GLU A 206 9.57 -9.54 -27.98
N LYS A 207 10.44 -10.46 -27.52
CA LYS A 207 10.23 -11.92 -27.72
C LYS A 207 8.97 -12.37 -26.98
N ILE A 208 8.82 -11.96 -25.72
CA ILE A 208 7.65 -12.30 -24.89
C ILE A 208 6.36 -11.75 -25.53
N GLN A 209 6.37 -10.51 -26.01
CA GLN A 209 5.20 -9.93 -26.68
C GLN A 209 4.77 -10.73 -27.91
N LYS A 210 5.71 -11.33 -28.64
CA LYS A 210 5.41 -12.20 -29.81
C LYS A 210 4.89 -13.58 -29.39
N LEU A 211 5.41 -14.14 -28.29
CA LEU A 211 5.06 -15.48 -27.79
C LEU A 211 3.73 -15.51 -27.00
N PHE A 212 3.41 -14.44 -26.29
CA PHE A 212 2.20 -14.32 -25.47
C PHE A 212 1.17 -13.43 -26.17
N LYS A 213 0.17 -14.06 -26.80
CA LYS A 213 -0.94 -13.33 -27.44
C LYS A 213 -1.87 -12.77 -26.36
N LEU A 214 -1.91 -11.44 -26.24
CA LEU A 214 -2.80 -10.73 -25.33
C LEU A 214 -3.89 -10.01 -26.13
N GLU A 215 -5.14 -10.23 -25.77
CA GLU A 215 -6.30 -9.55 -26.35
C GLU A 215 -6.93 -8.62 -25.30
N GLU A 216 -7.11 -7.34 -25.66
CA GLU A 216 -7.76 -6.39 -24.77
C GLU A 216 -9.28 -6.58 -24.82
N VAL A 217 -9.86 -6.96 -23.69
CA VAL A 217 -11.31 -7.04 -23.53
C VAL A 217 -11.84 -5.65 -23.18
N LYS A 218 -12.48 -4.98 -24.15
CA LYS A 218 -13.12 -3.68 -23.93
C LYS A 218 -14.15 -3.77 -22.80
N ARG A 219 -13.81 -3.19 -21.65
CA ARG A 219 -14.77 -2.92 -20.59
C ARG A 219 -15.52 -1.64 -20.94
N LYS A 220 -16.80 -1.55 -20.57
CA LYS A 220 -17.56 -0.30 -20.68
C LYS A 220 -16.88 0.72 -19.77
N GLU A 221 -16.50 1.87 -20.33
CA GLU A 221 -16.00 2.98 -19.54
C GLU A 221 -17.12 3.51 -18.64
N ASP A 222 -16.85 3.60 -17.34
CA ASP A 222 -17.69 4.36 -16.43
C ASP A 222 -17.56 5.85 -16.80
N ARG A 223 -18.71 6.49 -17.02
CA ARG A 223 -18.78 7.90 -17.44
C ARG A 223 -18.16 8.78 -16.35
N THR A 224 -16.95 9.30 -16.61
CA THR A 224 -16.23 10.17 -15.68
C THR A 224 -16.66 11.62 -15.88
N GLY A 225 -16.59 12.49 -14.86
CA GLY A 225 -16.92 13.93 -14.98
C GLY A 225 -16.26 14.67 -16.16
N ARG A 226 -15.11 14.16 -16.65
CA ARG A 226 -14.43 14.64 -17.86
C ARG A 226 -15.23 14.45 -19.15
N SER A 227 -16.07 13.40 -19.23
CA SER A 227 -16.98 13.21 -20.38
C SER A 227 -18.12 14.23 -20.38
N TYR A 228 -18.57 14.67 -19.20
CA TYR A 228 -19.57 15.74 -19.08
C TYR A 228 -18.99 17.10 -19.47
N LEU A 229 -17.79 17.43 -19.00
CA LEU A 229 -17.14 18.70 -19.33
C LEU A 229 -16.81 18.82 -20.83
N LYS A 230 -16.43 17.70 -21.46
CA LYS A 230 -16.13 17.66 -22.90
C LYS A 230 -17.40 17.81 -23.75
N MET A 231 -18.51 17.19 -23.37
CA MET A 231 -19.81 17.41 -24.02
C MET A 231 -20.28 18.86 -23.93
N GLY A 232 -20.08 19.53 -22.79
CA GLY A 232 -20.48 20.93 -22.63
C GLY A 232 -19.63 21.94 -23.40
N TRP A 233 -18.39 21.58 -23.79
CA TRP A 233 -17.53 22.42 -24.62
C TRP A 233 -17.74 22.15 -26.12
N ASP A 234 -17.95 20.90 -26.50
CA ASP A 234 -18.28 20.54 -27.89
C ASP A 234 -19.66 21.07 -28.31
N GLU A 235 -20.63 21.25 -27.39
CA GLU A 235 -21.91 21.92 -27.65
C GLU A 235 -21.79 23.45 -27.80
N ALA A 236 -20.72 24.06 -27.30
CA ALA A 236 -20.48 25.50 -27.45
C ALA A 236 -19.89 25.86 -28.83
N GLU A 237 -19.24 24.91 -29.51
CA GLU A 237 -18.69 25.07 -30.86
C GLU A 237 -19.55 24.38 -31.93
N GLY A 238 -20.77 24.89 -32.14
CA GLY A 238 -21.46 24.84 -33.44
C GLY A 238 -22.19 23.54 -33.82
N GLY A 239 -23.46 23.42 -33.41
CA GLY A 239 -24.45 22.50 -33.99
C GLY A 239 -25.83 22.64 -33.33
N PRO A 240 -26.97 22.40 -34.02
CA PRO A 240 -28.27 22.83 -33.54
C PRO A 240 -28.72 22.00 -32.32
N VAL A 241 -29.07 22.71 -31.24
CA VAL A 241 -29.58 22.17 -29.99
C VAL A 241 -30.85 21.35 -30.27
N LYS A 242 -30.77 20.02 -30.18
CA LYS A 242 -31.96 19.18 -30.00
C LYS A 242 -32.42 19.35 -28.56
N LYS A 243 -33.49 20.12 -28.35
CA LYS A 243 -34.17 20.23 -27.06
C LYS A 243 -34.54 18.82 -26.55
N GLN A 244 -33.84 18.36 -25.52
CA GLN A 244 -34.37 17.30 -24.66
C GLN A 244 -35.59 17.87 -23.92
N LYS A 245 -36.69 17.11 -23.88
CA LYS A 245 -37.81 17.42 -22.98
C LYS A 245 -37.31 17.23 -21.55
N LEU A 246 -37.19 18.33 -20.82
CA LEU A 246 -37.13 18.34 -19.37
C LEU A 246 -38.57 18.39 -18.86
N ASP A 247 -38.89 17.53 -17.89
CA ASP A 247 -40.10 17.68 -17.09
C ASP A 247 -39.88 18.90 -16.16
N ASP A 248 -40.69 19.94 -16.37
CA ASP A 248 -40.64 21.26 -15.72
C ASP A 248 -41.12 21.21 -14.24
N ASP A 249 -40.47 20.45 -13.36
CA ASP A 249 -40.84 20.39 -11.92
C ASP A 249 -39.64 20.36 -10.95
N LEU A 250 -38.55 21.06 -11.28
CA LEU A 250 -37.45 21.32 -10.34
C LEU A 250 -37.06 22.81 -10.36
N GLU A 251 -37.80 23.62 -9.61
CA GLU A 251 -37.34 24.96 -9.19
C GLU A 251 -36.18 24.80 -8.20
N GLY A 252 -34.98 25.17 -8.63
CA GLY A 252 -33.77 25.15 -7.79
C GLY A 252 -32.48 25.17 -8.62
N GLY A 253 -32.26 26.26 -9.37
CA GLY A 253 -31.03 26.45 -10.12
C GLY A 253 -29.83 26.74 -9.21
N MET A 254 -28.65 26.22 -9.58
CA MET A 254 -27.36 26.38 -8.88
C MET A 254 -26.93 27.85 -8.67
N GLU A 255 -27.58 28.80 -9.35
CA GLU A 255 -27.26 30.23 -9.29
C GLU A 255 -27.64 30.86 -7.94
N ASP A 256 -28.63 30.30 -7.21
CA ASP A 256 -29.09 30.85 -5.92
C ASP A 256 -28.21 30.45 -4.71
N ILE A 257 -27.32 29.46 -4.86
CA ILE A 257 -26.43 29.00 -3.78
C ILE A 257 -25.25 29.97 -3.57
N THR A 258 -24.95 30.82 -4.54
CA THR A 258 -23.75 31.68 -4.51
C THR A 258 -23.92 32.99 -3.73
N LYS A 259 -25.11 33.28 -3.17
CA LYS A 259 -25.42 34.55 -2.48
C LYS A 259 -25.65 34.45 -0.97
N ALA A 260 -25.22 33.38 -0.30
CA ALA A 260 -25.30 33.31 1.16
C ALA A 260 -24.03 33.86 1.83
N GLU A 261 -24.14 34.97 2.57
CA GLU A 261 -23.07 35.50 3.42
C GLU A 261 -22.85 34.62 4.67
N VAL A 262 -21.60 34.20 4.87
CA VAL A 262 -21.19 33.37 6.02
C VAL A 262 -20.97 34.27 7.23
N THR A 263 -21.78 34.10 8.28
CA THR A 263 -21.75 34.98 9.45
C THR A 263 -20.97 34.43 10.65
N GLU A 264 -20.80 33.11 10.83
CA GLU A 264 -19.91 32.55 11.87
C GLU A 264 -19.32 31.19 11.49
N VAL A 265 -18.07 30.95 11.90
CA VAL A 265 -17.37 29.66 11.80
C VAL A 265 -16.92 29.29 13.21
N SER A 266 -17.38 28.15 13.75
CA SER A 266 -16.87 27.61 15.01
C SER A 266 -16.34 26.20 14.82
N CYS A 267 -15.20 25.93 15.45
CA CYS A 267 -14.55 24.61 15.48
C CYS A 267 -14.84 23.96 16.83
N HIS A 268 -15.64 22.91 16.85
CA HIS A 268 -15.73 22.00 17.99
C HIS A 268 -15.12 20.65 17.61
N GLY A 269 -13.95 20.37 18.19
CA GLY A 269 -13.25 19.11 18.02
C GLY A 269 -13.85 18.02 18.90
N ASN A 270 -14.03 16.84 18.31
CA ASN A 270 -13.80 15.59 19.02
C ASN A 270 -13.19 14.57 18.04
N THR A 271 -12.12 13.94 18.49
CA THR A 271 -11.22 13.05 17.76
C THR A 271 -11.89 11.74 17.34
N ASP A 272 -11.43 11.19 16.22
CA ASP A 272 -11.75 9.87 15.64
C ASP A 272 -13.07 9.73 14.86
N GLN A 273 -13.17 10.47 13.76
CA GLN A 273 -13.64 10.05 12.42
C GLN A 273 -13.57 11.31 11.52
N LEU A 274 -13.49 11.12 10.19
CA LEU A 274 -13.35 12.17 9.18
C LEU A 274 -13.95 13.54 9.59
N ILE A 275 -13.19 14.62 9.40
CA ILE A 275 -13.70 15.99 9.46
C ILE A 275 -14.72 16.15 8.32
N MET A 276 -15.99 15.89 8.62
CA MET A 276 -17.13 16.24 7.80
C MET A 276 -17.61 17.62 8.26
N LEU A 277 -17.34 18.65 7.47
CA LEU A 277 -17.97 19.96 7.60
C LEU A 277 -19.49 19.78 7.48
N THR A 278 -20.17 19.71 8.62
CA THR A 278 -21.63 19.61 8.66
C THR A 278 -22.18 21.01 8.84
N VAL A 279 -22.65 21.60 7.74
CA VAL A 279 -23.41 22.85 7.78
C VAL A 279 -24.81 22.52 8.28
N VAL A 280 -25.14 22.96 9.50
CA VAL A 280 -26.47 22.78 10.06
C VAL A 280 -27.37 23.89 9.52
N TRP A 281 -28.26 23.53 8.59
CA TRP A 281 -29.31 24.42 8.10
C TRP A 281 -30.46 24.43 9.10
N ARG A 282 -30.65 25.54 9.81
CA ARG A 282 -31.85 25.74 10.62
C ARG A 282 -32.88 26.50 9.78
N MET A 283 -33.87 25.79 9.25
CA MET A 283 -35.02 26.44 8.63
C MET A 283 -35.73 27.31 9.69
N PRO A 284 -36.09 28.57 9.38
CA PRO A 284 -36.94 29.36 10.26
C PRO A 284 -38.34 28.76 10.22
N LEU A 285 -38.79 28.24 11.38
CA LEU A 285 -40.20 27.95 11.59
C LEU A 285 -40.96 29.29 11.58
N SER A 286 -41.83 29.49 10.59
CA SER A 286 -42.81 30.58 10.62
C SER A 286 -43.90 30.22 11.64
N ASN A 287 -43.96 30.95 12.75
CA ASN A 287 -45.12 30.91 13.64
C ASN A 287 -46.34 31.53 12.95
N THR A 288 -47.45 30.81 12.97
CA THR A 288 -48.72 31.38 13.46
C THR A 288 -48.87 30.96 14.92
#